data_AF-A0A0S7X453-F1
#
_entry.id   AF-A0A0S7X453-F1
#
_cell.length_a   1.000
_cell.length_b   1.000
_cell.length_c   1.000
_cell.angle_alpha   90.00
_cell.angle_beta   90.00
_cell.angle_gamma   90.00
#
_symmetry.space_group_name_H-M   'P 1'
#
loop_
_entity.id
_entity.type
_entity.pdbx_description
1 polymer ?
#
loop_
_entity_poly.entity_id
_entity_poly.type
_entity_poly.pdbx_seq_one_letter_code
_entity_poly.pdbx_strand_id
1 'polypeptide(L)'
;MTIKREIISKRYLNDGVSARSLNAIQKEYLKLFLSDDRLEHETISECPLCKSENSILIAEKDRYGIPLETVVCENCGLVRSYKQLDERSSEIFYSQYYRKIYNGFSNLDNDLLNKRYEDGAKRKIPKPVTKDKIILDLGCGGGWNLIPFCNNGYKCYGFDFDKEFIEYGKKKGLNLYLGGVDEVIKMGIKCDYLRLDQVLEHVDNPIAFLRNLKLVLNNDALIDIYVPPLDLLLWGYKDGNLLDTLQNAHNFLFDEFTMKAIGALAGFKVINCVADNLILQNSQNFENPIQLINKIHRVRRGKKIVNYLKLTEKILLLKKKLKLKETSFNKIYPILRPVQYYKRLSYLGYLPISFKKLWEWLRKY
;
A
#
# COMPACT_ATOMS: atom_id res chain seq x y z
N MET A 1 8.77 -21.36 14.51
CA MET A 1 9.06 -20.07 13.86
C MET A 1 10.45 -20.04 13.25
N THR A 2 10.58 -19.71 11.95
CA THR A 2 11.88 -19.69 11.24
C THR A 2 12.01 -18.42 10.40
N ILE A 3 13.08 -17.64 10.63
CA ILE A 3 13.43 -16.49 9.78
C ILE A 3 14.75 -16.78 9.08
N LYS A 4 14.70 -16.97 7.75
CA LYS A 4 15.90 -17.07 6.93
C LYS A 4 16.36 -15.66 6.56
N ARG A 5 17.66 -15.40 6.67
CA ARG A 5 18.22 -14.08 6.30
C ARG A 5 18.66 -14.07 4.83
N GLU A 6 18.02 -13.25 4.01
CA GLU A 6 18.36 -13.05 2.59
C GLU A 6 18.21 -11.58 2.16
N ILE A 7 18.93 -10.68 2.84
CA ILE A 7 18.92 -9.24 2.56
C ILE A 7 19.13 -8.96 1.06
N ILE A 8 18.31 -8.05 0.51
CA ILE A 8 18.28 -7.75 -0.94
C ILE A 8 19.63 -7.22 -1.44
N SER A 9 20.22 -6.25 -0.74
CA SER A 9 21.56 -5.73 -0.97
C SER A 9 22.07 -4.97 0.27
N LYS A 10 23.34 -4.53 0.26
CA LYS A 10 23.92 -3.73 1.36
C LYS A 10 23.12 -2.47 1.70
N ARG A 11 22.35 -1.93 0.74
CA ARG A 11 21.51 -0.72 0.94
C ARG A 11 20.37 -0.92 1.94
N TYR A 12 20.02 -2.16 2.26
CA TYR A 12 18.90 -2.51 3.13
C TYR A 12 19.35 -2.94 4.53
N LEU A 13 20.65 -2.89 4.82
CA LEU A 13 21.18 -3.12 6.16
C LEU A 13 20.83 -1.95 7.08
N ASN A 14 20.65 -2.22 8.36
CA ASN A 14 20.44 -1.18 9.36
C ASN A 14 21.78 -0.47 9.66
N ASP A 15 22.04 0.62 8.95
CA ASP A 15 23.20 1.50 9.12
C ASP A 15 22.81 2.88 9.69
N GLY A 16 21.53 3.09 10.01
CA GLY A 16 20.98 4.38 10.45
C GLY A 16 20.95 5.48 9.39
N VAL A 17 21.34 5.18 8.14
CA VAL A 17 21.46 6.19 7.06
C VAL A 17 20.18 6.22 6.22
N SER A 18 19.54 7.39 6.21
CA SER A 18 18.40 7.69 5.33
C SER A 18 18.78 7.54 3.85
N ALA A 19 17.92 6.87 3.08
CA ALA A 19 18.05 6.80 1.62
C ALA A 19 17.61 8.10 0.93
N ARG A 20 17.01 9.03 1.67
CA ARG A 20 16.51 10.33 1.20
C ARG A 20 17.24 11.48 1.87
N SER A 21 17.33 12.60 1.16
CA SER A 21 17.70 13.87 1.80
C SER A 21 16.59 14.29 2.77
N LEU A 22 16.98 14.63 4.00
CA LEU A 22 16.07 15.06 5.06
C LEU A 22 16.24 16.55 5.33
N ASN A 23 15.13 17.27 5.46
CA ASN A 23 15.15 18.65 5.94
C ASN A 23 15.34 18.72 7.48
N ALA A 24 15.44 19.92 8.04
CA ALA A 24 15.68 20.10 9.47
C ALA A 24 14.57 19.48 10.35
N ILE A 25 13.30 19.70 9.99
CA ILE A 25 12.13 19.17 10.71
C ILE A 25 12.15 17.64 10.71
N GLN A 26 12.42 17.02 9.55
CA GLN A 26 12.48 15.56 9.45
C GLN A 26 13.59 14.97 10.33
N LYS A 27 14.78 15.59 10.34
CA LYS A 27 15.90 15.13 11.18
C LYS A 27 15.58 15.24 12.66
N GLU A 28 14.98 16.35 13.08
CA GLU A 28 14.58 16.59 14.46
C GLU A 28 13.56 15.54 14.92
N TYR A 29 12.44 15.40 14.19
CA TYR A 29 11.37 14.48 14.58
C TYR A 29 11.75 13.01 14.43
N LEU A 30 12.65 12.67 13.51
CA LEU A 30 13.23 11.33 13.44
C LEU A 30 14.06 11.03 14.69
N LYS A 31 14.88 11.99 15.16
CA LYS A 31 15.63 11.83 16.41
C LYS A 31 14.69 11.64 17.60
N LEU A 32 13.65 12.48 17.71
CA LEU A 32 12.66 12.39 18.79
C LEU A 32 11.94 11.03 18.79
N PHE A 33 11.46 10.59 17.63
CA PHE A 33 10.78 9.29 17.46
C PHE A 33 11.69 8.12 17.86
N LEU A 34 12.95 8.12 17.41
CA LEU A 34 13.89 7.03 17.72
C LEU A 34 14.34 7.01 19.19
N SER A 35 14.14 8.10 19.93
CA SER A 35 14.47 8.20 21.36
C SER A 35 13.27 8.13 22.29
N ASP A 36 12.06 7.95 21.75
CA ASP A 36 10.83 7.94 22.54
C ASP A 36 10.64 6.55 23.20
N ASP A 37 10.83 6.52 24.52
CA ASP A 37 10.75 5.31 25.35
C ASP A 37 9.31 4.83 25.59
N ARG A 38 8.31 5.62 25.18
CA ARG A 38 6.89 5.25 25.25
C ARG A 38 6.46 4.31 24.12
N LEU A 39 7.29 4.17 23.07
CA LEU A 39 6.94 3.44 21.85
C LEU A 39 7.35 1.98 21.94
N GLU A 40 6.34 1.11 21.87
CA GLU A 40 6.47 -0.33 21.88
C GLU A 40 6.17 -0.93 20.52
N HIS A 41 6.71 -2.13 20.28
CA HIS A 41 6.49 -2.87 19.05
C HIS A 41 5.99 -4.29 19.35
N GLU A 42 5.01 -4.72 18.58
CA GLU A 42 4.52 -6.10 18.58
C GLU A 42 5.26 -6.94 17.54
N THR A 43 5.56 -8.18 17.90
CA THR A 43 6.16 -9.14 16.97
C THR A 43 5.07 -9.93 16.26
N ILE A 44 5.05 -9.81 14.93
CA ILE A 44 4.11 -10.53 14.07
C ILE A 44 4.74 -11.86 13.65
N SER A 45 4.62 -12.87 14.51
CA SER A 45 5.27 -14.18 14.36
C SER A 45 4.65 -15.03 13.24
N GLU A 46 3.33 -14.95 13.07
CA GLU A 46 2.58 -15.61 12.01
C GLU A 46 2.25 -14.66 10.87
N CYS A 47 2.27 -15.14 9.62
CA CYS A 47 1.80 -14.36 8.49
C CYS A 47 0.29 -14.04 8.63
N PRO A 48 -0.13 -12.76 8.63
CA PRO A 48 -1.55 -12.39 8.77
C PRO A 48 -2.45 -12.97 7.69
N LEU A 49 -1.91 -13.24 6.50
CA LEU A 49 -2.64 -13.78 5.35
C LEU A 49 -2.81 -15.30 5.41
N CYS A 50 -1.74 -16.05 5.69
CA CYS A 50 -1.76 -17.52 5.55
C CYS A 50 -1.34 -18.30 6.80
N LYS A 51 -1.06 -17.63 7.92
CA LYS A 51 -0.69 -18.23 9.21
C LYS A 51 0.63 -19.02 9.22
N SER A 52 1.43 -18.94 8.16
CA SER A 52 2.78 -19.49 8.15
C SER A 52 3.70 -18.72 9.10
N GLU A 53 4.48 -19.44 9.91
CA GLU A 53 5.53 -18.89 10.77
C GLU A 53 6.91 -18.79 10.08
N ASN A 54 7.00 -19.23 8.82
CA ASN A 54 8.23 -19.20 8.04
C ASN A 54 8.30 -17.94 7.19
N SER A 55 9.39 -17.20 7.37
CA SER A 55 9.64 -15.89 6.75
C SER A 55 11.08 -15.73 6.28
N ILE A 56 11.31 -14.83 5.33
CA ILE A 56 12.62 -14.47 4.80
C ILE A 56 12.85 -12.98 5.08
N LEU A 57 13.87 -12.63 5.88
CA LEU A 57 14.29 -11.25 6.13
C LEU A 57 14.97 -10.67 4.89
N ILE A 58 14.44 -9.55 4.40
CA ILE A 58 14.90 -8.90 3.16
C ILE A 58 15.45 -7.48 3.37
N ALA A 59 15.06 -6.79 4.45
CA ALA A 59 15.57 -5.47 4.82
C ALA A 59 15.55 -5.29 6.34
N GLU A 60 16.43 -4.43 6.84
CA GLU A 60 16.61 -4.12 8.27
C GLU A 60 16.39 -2.62 8.55
N LYS A 61 16.08 -1.82 7.53
CA LYS A 61 15.71 -0.41 7.65
C LYS A 61 14.67 0.03 6.62
N ASP A 62 14.00 1.13 6.91
CA ASP A 62 13.13 1.84 5.99
C ASP A 62 13.88 2.90 5.16
N ARG A 63 13.15 3.67 4.34
CA ARG A 63 13.73 4.71 3.49
C ARG A 63 14.33 5.91 4.23
N TYR A 64 13.97 6.12 5.49
CA TYR A 64 14.44 7.21 6.34
C TYR A 64 15.56 6.78 7.29
N GLY A 65 15.96 5.51 7.23
CA GLY A 65 16.99 4.96 8.13
C GLY A 65 16.42 4.50 9.47
N ILE A 66 15.09 4.42 9.62
CA ILE A 66 14.46 3.83 10.81
C ILE A 66 14.73 2.33 10.79
N PRO A 67 15.21 1.72 11.90
CA PRO A 67 15.32 0.27 12.03
C PRO A 67 13.97 -0.40 11.75
N LEU A 68 13.93 -1.26 10.74
CA LEU A 68 12.70 -1.93 10.29
C LEU A 68 13.02 -3.27 9.66
N GLU A 69 12.66 -4.35 10.35
CA GLU A 69 12.78 -5.71 9.83
C GLU A 69 11.63 -5.99 8.84
N THR A 70 11.91 -5.91 7.54
CA THR A 70 10.94 -6.27 6.49
C THR A 70 11.15 -7.72 6.07
N VAL A 71 10.07 -8.51 6.10
CA VAL A 71 10.09 -9.95 5.79
C VAL A 71 9.14 -10.31 4.66
N VAL A 72 9.45 -11.41 3.97
CA VAL A 72 8.59 -12.08 2.98
C VAL A 72 8.14 -13.41 3.54
N CYS A 73 6.84 -13.67 3.59
CA CYS A 73 6.33 -14.99 3.97
C CYS A 73 6.76 -16.06 2.96
N GLU A 74 7.36 -17.17 3.42
CA GLU A 74 7.83 -18.25 2.55
C GLU A 74 6.70 -18.89 1.72
N ASN A 75 5.50 -18.98 2.31
CA ASN A 75 4.35 -19.64 1.68
C ASN A 75 3.61 -18.72 0.70
N CYS A 76 3.00 -17.63 1.18
CA CYS A 76 2.12 -16.80 0.35
C CYS A 76 2.84 -15.66 -0.39
N GLY A 77 4.06 -15.31 0.02
CA GLY A 77 4.84 -14.22 -0.56
C GLY A 77 4.42 -12.81 -0.09
N LEU A 78 3.55 -12.67 0.91
CA LEU A 78 3.23 -11.37 1.50
C LEU A 78 4.50 -10.72 2.06
N VAL A 79 4.76 -9.49 1.66
CA VAL A 79 5.82 -8.64 2.20
C VAL A 79 5.23 -7.78 3.31
N ARG A 80 5.88 -7.78 4.47
CA ARG A 80 5.38 -7.10 5.66
C ARG A 80 6.49 -6.69 6.62
N SER A 81 6.18 -5.76 7.50
CA SER A 81 6.97 -5.52 8.70
C SER A 81 6.88 -6.74 9.63
N TYR A 82 8.02 -7.14 10.17
CA TYR A 82 8.11 -8.23 11.14
C TYR A 82 7.70 -7.79 12.54
N LYS A 83 8.12 -6.58 12.91
CA LYS A 83 7.69 -5.84 14.09
C LYS A 83 6.87 -4.64 13.65
N GLN A 84 5.74 -4.41 14.29
CA GLN A 84 4.85 -3.29 14.04
C GLN A 84 4.73 -2.49 15.33
N LEU A 85 4.45 -1.18 15.26
CA LEU A 85 4.08 -0.43 16.46
C LEU A 85 2.81 -1.05 17.03
N ASP A 86 2.70 -1.17 18.35
CA ASP A 86 1.44 -1.58 18.98
C ASP A 86 0.35 -0.51 18.77
N GLU A 87 -0.88 -0.80 19.16
CA GLU A 87 -2.02 0.13 18.96
C GLU A 87 -1.75 1.51 19.58
N ARG A 88 -1.28 1.53 20.83
CA ARG A 88 -0.97 2.76 21.57
C ARG A 88 0.15 3.56 20.91
N SER A 89 1.21 2.89 20.50
CA SER A 89 2.40 3.50 19.89
C SER A 89 2.10 3.98 18.49
N SER A 90 1.22 3.30 17.77
CA SER A 90 0.67 3.76 16.49
C SER A 90 -0.09 5.08 16.67
N GLU A 91 -0.94 5.20 17.69
CA GLU A 91 -1.64 6.45 17.98
C GLU A 91 -0.67 7.62 18.28
N ILE A 92 0.34 7.38 19.12
CA ILE A 92 1.40 8.37 19.41
C ILE A 92 2.15 8.73 18.12
N PHE A 93 2.52 7.73 17.31
CA PHE A 93 3.24 7.92 16.06
C PHE A 93 2.46 8.78 15.07
N TYR A 94 1.19 8.46 14.82
CA TYR A 94 0.36 9.21 13.88
C TYR A 94 0.06 10.64 14.36
N SER A 95 -0.16 10.82 15.66
CA SER A 95 -0.48 12.13 16.23
C SER A 95 0.73 13.07 16.35
N GLN A 96 1.93 12.55 16.65
CA GLN A 96 3.09 13.38 17.01
C GLN A 96 4.21 13.37 15.96
N TYR A 97 4.43 12.25 15.26
CA TYR A 97 5.65 12.04 14.47
C TYR A 97 5.40 11.94 12.96
N TYR A 98 4.33 11.26 12.56
CA TYR A 98 4.10 10.82 11.18
C TYR A 98 4.23 11.95 10.16
N ARG A 99 3.44 13.02 10.26
CA ARG A 99 3.50 14.12 9.27
C ARG A 99 4.85 14.83 9.25
N LYS A 100 5.48 15.01 10.41
CA LYS A 100 6.78 15.72 10.49
C LYS A 100 7.89 14.92 9.83
N ILE A 101 7.89 13.59 10.00
CA ILE A 101 8.86 12.69 9.35
C ILE A 101 8.55 12.52 7.86
N TYR A 102 7.29 12.24 7.52
CA TYR A 102 6.90 11.81 6.18
C TYR A 102 6.68 12.96 5.20
N ASN A 103 6.16 14.10 5.68
CA ASN A 103 5.87 15.26 4.87
C ASN A 103 6.89 16.39 5.07
N GLY A 104 7.55 16.46 6.22
CA GLY A 104 8.63 17.43 6.47
C GLY A 104 8.18 18.86 6.71
N PHE A 105 6.92 19.09 7.08
CA PHE A 105 6.40 20.42 7.44
C PHE A 105 5.74 20.43 8.82
N SER A 106 5.88 21.56 9.53
CA SER A 106 5.30 21.76 10.85
C SER A 106 3.86 22.27 10.80
N ASN A 107 3.47 22.99 9.75
CA ASN A 107 2.12 23.55 9.60
C ASN A 107 1.54 23.16 8.24
N LEU A 108 0.21 23.21 8.15
CA LEU A 108 -0.49 23.10 6.87
C LEU A 108 -0.07 24.21 5.91
N ASP A 109 0.43 23.81 4.75
CA ASP A 109 0.62 24.69 3.61
C ASP A 109 -0.70 24.81 2.84
N ASN A 110 -1.35 25.97 2.94
CA ASN A 110 -2.64 26.22 2.31
C ASN A 110 -2.59 26.09 0.78
N ASP A 111 -1.47 26.41 0.13
CA ASP A 111 -1.34 26.32 -1.33
C ASP A 111 -1.25 24.84 -1.76
N LEU A 112 -0.49 24.04 -1.01
CA LEU A 112 -0.47 22.58 -1.22
C LEU A 112 -1.85 21.95 -1.00
N LEU A 113 -2.60 22.40 0.01
CA LEU A 113 -3.96 21.91 0.27
C LEU A 113 -4.94 22.32 -0.82
N ASN A 114 -4.90 23.58 -1.26
CA ASN A 114 -5.73 24.06 -2.37
C ASN A 114 -5.44 23.27 -3.65
N LYS A 115 -4.16 23.00 -3.96
CA LYS A 115 -3.77 22.17 -5.09
C LYS A 115 -4.33 20.75 -4.99
N ARG A 116 -4.32 20.12 -3.80
CA ARG A 116 -4.93 18.80 -3.59
C ARG A 116 -6.43 18.79 -3.88
N TYR A 117 -7.12 19.89 -3.59
CA TYR A 117 -8.54 20.07 -3.91
C TYR A 117 -8.77 20.19 -5.41
N GLU A 118 -7.98 21.00 -6.10
CA GLU A 118 -8.04 21.13 -7.57
C GLU A 118 -7.76 19.79 -8.27
N ASP A 119 -6.75 19.06 -7.81
CA ASP A 119 -6.42 17.75 -8.35
C ASP A 119 -7.52 16.73 -8.05
N GLY A 120 -8.12 16.79 -6.85
CA GLY A 120 -9.27 15.98 -6.49
C GLY A 120 -10.51 16.22 -7.34
N ALA A 121 -10.82 17.49 -7.63
CA ALA A 121 -11.95 17.87 -8.48
C ALA A 121 -11.83 17.33 -9.92
N LYS A 122 -10.60 17.08 -10.40
CA LYS A 122 -10.33 16.53 -11.74
C LYS A 122 -10.43 15.00 -11.79
N ARG A 123 -10.52 14.32 -10.64
CA ARG A 123 -10.63 12.85 -10.59
C ARG A 123 -11.97 12.40 -11.16
N LYS A 124 -11.95 11.26 -11.84
CA LYS A 124 -13.18 10.65 -12.39
C LYS A 124 -13.86 9.80 -11.34
N ILE A 125 -15.19 9.85 -11.31
CA ILE A 125 -15.99 8.88 -10.56
C ILE A 125 -15.83 7.50 -11.24
N PRO A 126 -15.38 6.47 -10.52
CA PRO A 126 -15.31 5.12 -11.05
C PRO A 126 -16.71 4.56 -11.30
N LYS A 127 -16.87 3.82 -12.41
CA LYS A 127 -18.08 3.04 -12.68
C LYS A 127 -18.05 1.76 -11.83
N PRO A 128 -19.19 1.23 -11.32
CA PRO A 128 -20.59 1.54 -11.64
C PRO A 128 -21.31 2.35 -10.55
N VAL A 129 -20.68 3.36 -9.95
CA VAL A 129 -21.36 4.20 -8.96
C VAL A 129 -22.49 4.97 -9.64
N THR A 130 -23.74 4.72 -9.22
CA THR A 130 -24.98 5.35 -9.72
C THR A 130 -25.50 6.35 -8.69
N LYS A 131 -26.28 7.36 -9.13
CA LYS A 131 -26.90 8.37 -8.25
C LYS A 131 -27.67 7.73 -7.07
N ASP A 132 -27.80 8.49 -5.97
CA ASP A 132 -28.43 8.13 -4.69
C ASP A 132 -27.66 7.17 -3.77
N LYS A 133 -26.41 6.83 -4.14
CA LYS A 133 -25.51 6.03 -3.30
C LYS A 133 -24.83 6.85 -2.20
N ILE A 134 -24.64 6.24 -1.03
CA ILE A 134 -23.81 6.79 0.05
C ILE A 134 -22.34 6.41 -0.21
N ILE A 135 -21.49 7.42 -0.29
CA ILE A 135 -20.05 7.30 -0.51
C ILE A 135 -19.33 7.52 0.81
N LEU A 136 -18.49 6.57 1.20
CA LEU A 136 -17.63 6.66 2.38
C LEU A 136 -16.17 6.61 1.94
N ASP A 137 -15.34 7.49 2.51
CA ASP A 137 -13.88 7.48 2.34
C ASP A 137 -13.25 7.40 3.75
N LEU A 138 -12.66 6.24 4.08
CA LEU A 138 -11.91 6.06 5.33
C LEU A 138 -10.45 6.36 5.04
N GLY A 139 -9.80 7.16 5.88
CA GLY A 139 -8.49 7.75 5.57
C GLY A 139 -8.60 8.90 4.58
N CYS A 140 -9.69 9.69 4.65
CA CYS A 140 -10.01 10.69 3.62
C CYS A 140 -9.04 11.89 3.59
N GLY A 141 -8.19 12.03 4.61
CA GLY A 141 -7.50 13.27 4.96
C GLY A 141 -8.47 14.45 4.93
N GLY A 142 -8.23 15.41 4.05
CA GLY A 142 -9.05 16.60 3.87
C GLY A 142 -10.21 16.42 2.90
N GLY A 143 -10.57 15.18 2.52
CA GLY A 143 -11.74 14.88 1.68
C GLY A 143 -11.52 15.07 0.18
N TRP A 144 -10.27 15.18 -0.29
CA TRP A 144 -9.94 15.43 -1.70
C TRP A 144 -10.45 14.36 -2.68
N ASN A 145 -10.61 13.12 -2.23
CA ASN A 145 -11.16 12.04 -3.05
C ASN A 145 -12.69 12.05 -3.10
N LEU A 146 -13.36 12.74 -2.17
CA LEU A 146 -14.82 12.87 -2.13
C LEU A 146 -15.35 13.97 -3.04
N ILE A 147 -14.54 14.99 -3.33
CA ILE A 147 -14.90 16.15 -4.18
C ILE A 147 -15.67 15.76 -5.46
N PRO A 148 -15.17 14.85 -6.33
CA PRO A 148 -15.88 14.52 -7.56
C PRO A 148 -17.27 13.93 -7.29
N PHE A 149 -17.43 13.13 -6.21
CA PHE A 149 -18.73 12.58 -5.81
C PHE A 149 -19.64 13.70 -5.27
N CYS A 150 -19.17 14.54 -4.35
CA CYS A 150 -19.96 15.67 -3.84
C CYS A 150 -20.47 16.57 -4.96
N ASN A 151 -19.60 16.92 -5.92
CA ASN A 151 -19.95 17.78 -7.06
C ASN A 151 -20.99 17.14 -7.99
N ASN A 152 -21.16 15.82 -7.96
CA ASN A 152 -22.17 15.10 -8.72
C ASN A 152 -23.43 14.77 -7.89
N GLY A 153 -23.59 15.37 -6.71
CA GLY A 153 -24.79 15.27 -5.87
C GLY A 153 -24.85 14.01 -5.00
N TYR A 154 -23.74 13.30 -4.81
CA TYR A 154 -23.70 12.12 -3.94
C TYR A 154 -23.67 12.50 -2.47
N LYS A 155 -24.29 11.68 -1.61
CA LYS A 155 -24.15 11.80 -0.16
C LYS A 155 -22.80 11.22 0.26
N CYS A 156 -21.87 12.10 0.64
CA CYS A 156 -20.49 11.73 0.92
C CYS A 156 -20.15 11.93 2.40
N TYR A 157 -19.37 11.00 2.93
CA TYR A 157 -18.82 11.03 4.29
C TYR A 157 -17.34 10.67 4.25
N GLY A 158 -16.52 11.39 5.03
CA GLY A 158 -15.10 11.11 5.17
C GLY A 158 -14.69 11.00 6.63
N PHE A 159 -13.80 10.06 6.94
CA PHE A 159 -13.24 9.88 8.27
C PHE A 159 -11.71 9.77 8.20
N ASP A 160 -11.02 10.50 9.07
CA ASP A 160 -9.55 10.48 9.19
C ASP A 160 -9.14 10.84 10.62
N PHE A 161 -7.91 10.49 11.02
CA PHE A 161 -7.36 10.84 12.34
C PHE A 161 -6.62 12.19 12.33
N ASP A 162 -6.39 12.80 11.17
CA ASP A 162 -5.73 14.09 11.03
C ASP A 162 -6.70 15.26 11.24
N LYS A 163 -6.78 15.75 12.47
CA LYS A 163 -7.69 16.84 12.87
C LYS A 163 -7.55 18.08 12.01
N GLU A 164 -6.33 18.47 11.63
CA GLU A 164 -6.10 19.68 10.84
C GLU A 164 -6.67 19.54 9.43
N PHE A 165 -6.48 18.38 8.79
CA PHE A 165 -7.08 18.08 7.49
C PHE A 165 -8.61 17.99 7.54
N ILE A 166 -9.17 17.37 8.59
CA ILE A 166 -10.63 17.28 8.79
C ILE A 166 -11.24 18.68 8.88
N GLU A 167 -10.67 19.56 9.71
CA GLU A 167 -11.18 20.92 9.87
C GLU A 167 -11.01 21.76 8.60
N TYR A 168 -9.92 21.56 7.85
CA TYR A 168 -9.76 22.19 6.54
C TYR A 168 -10.87 21.77 5.57
N GLY A 169 -11.18 20.47 5.49
CA GLY A 169 -12.20 20.00 4.56
C GLY A 169 -13.64 20.33 4.96
N LYS A 170 -13.94 20.39 6.26
CA LYS A 170 -15.21 20.94 6.76
C LYS A 170 -15.42 22.39 6.33
N LYS A 171 -14.38 23.24 6.37
CA LYS A 171 -14.44 24.63 5.87
C LYS A 171 -14.74 24.72 4.36
N LYS A 172 -14.49 23.65 3.60
CA LYS A 172 -14.83 23.54 2.17
C LYS A 172 -16.22 22.94 1.95
N GLY A 173 -17.00 22.72 3.01
CA GLY A 173 -18.38 22.22 2.95
C GLY A 173 -18.51 20.70 2.87
N LEU A 174 -17.46 19.93 3.19
CA LEU A 174 -17.50 18.47 3.19
C LEU A 174 -17.95 17.90 4.55
N ASN A 175 -18.68 16.78 4.53
CA ASN A 175 -19.07 16.04 5.74
C ASN A 175 -17.91 15.14 6.20
N LEU A 176 -16.95 15.73 6.91
CA LEU A 176 -15.78 15.02 7.43
C LEU A 176 -15.82 14.89 8.94
N TYR A 177 -15.31 13.77 9.47
CA TYR A 177 -15.35 13.43 10.89
C TYR A 177 -13.98 12.90 11.35
N LEU A 178 -13.63 13.18 12.61
CA LEU A 178 -12.40 12.65 13.21
C LEU A 178 -12.66 11.19 13.63
N GLY A 179 -11.80 10.27 13.22
CA GLY A 179 -11.84 8.87 13.65
C GLY A 179 -11.76 7.87 12.49
N GLY A 180 -12.07 6.61 12.81
CA GLY A 180 -12.07 5.48 11.87
C GLY A 180 -13.42 4.79 11.77
N VAL A 181 -13.40 3.49 11.46
CA VAL A 181 -14.61 2.66 11.28
C VAL A 181 -15.55 2.69 12.48
N ASP A 182 -15.03 2.77 13.71
CA ASP A 182 -15.85 2.79 14.92
C ASP A 182 -16.76 4.02 15.00
N GLU A 183 -16.28 5.18 14.53
CA GLU A 183 -17.11 6.40 14.48
C GLU A 183 -18.19 6.30 13.40
N VAL A 184 -17.90 5.65 12.28
CA VAL A 184 -18.91 5.33 11.25
C VAL A 184 -20.02 4.46 11.83
N ILE A 185 -19.64 3.44 12.62
CA ILE A 185 -20.57 2.53 13.31
C ILE A 185 -21.42 3.31 14.32
N LYS A 186 -20.81 4.14 15.17
CA LYS A 186 -21.52 4.97 16.16
C LYS A 186 -22.52 5.91 15.51
N MET A 187 -22.21 6.44 14.33
CA MET A 187 -23.09 7.30 13.55
C MET A 187 -24.19 6.54 12.79
N GLY A 188 -24.17 5.20 12.79
CA GLY A 188 -25.13 4.38 12.07
C GLY A 188 -25.06 4.52 10.55
N ILE A 189 -23.89 4.92 10.01
CA ILE A 189 -23.72 5.12 8.57
C ILE A 189 -23.51 3.76 7.90
N LYS A 190 -24.31 3.49 6.88
CA LYS A 190 -24.13 2.40 5.92
C LYS A 190 -23.86 2.98 4.54
N CYS A 191 -22.88 2.45 3.83
CA CYS A 191 -22.48 2.95 2.52
C CYS A 191 -22.61 1.90 1.41
N ASP A 192 -22.80 2.38 0.19
CA ASP A 192 -22.87 1.56 -1.04
C ASP A 192 -21.54 1.54 -1.79
N TYR A 193 -20.68 2.50 -1.48
CA TYR A 193 -19.32 2.61 -2.00
C TYR A 193 -18.37 3.07 -0.91
N LEU A 194 -17.38 2.24 -0.60
CA LEU A 194 -16.32 2.55 0.34
C LEU A 194 -14.99 2.69 -0.39
N ARG A 195 -14.35 3.83 -0.24
CA ARG A 195 -12.99 4.05 -0.71
C ARG A 195 -11.99 3.85 0.43
N LEU A 196 -10.87 3.21 0.10
CA LEU A 196 -9.68 3.08 0.93
C LEU A 196 -8.47 3.43 0.07
N ASP A 197 -7.91 4.63 0.25
CA ASP A 197 -6.78 5.09 -0.57
C ASP A 197 -5.55 5.32 0.29
N GLN A 198 -4.55 4.45 0.14
CA GLN A 198 -3.36 4.39 0.99
C GLN A 198 -3.72 4.21 2.48
N VAL A 199 -4.50 3.17 2.78
CA VAL A 199 -4.98 2.84 4.14
C VAL A 199 -4.68 1.40 4.50
N LEU A 200 -4.96 0.45 3.60
CA LEU A 200 -4.87 -0.98 3.91
C LEU A 200 -3.43 -1.43 4.25
N GLU A 201 -2.42 -0.70 3.79
CA GLU A 201 -1.01 -0.95 4.12
C GLU A 201 -0.62 -0.49 5.53
N HIS A 202 -1.43 0.35 6.17
CA HIS A 202 -1.16 0.96 7.47
C HIS A 202 -1.85 0.25 8.63
N VAL A 203 -2.88 -0.54 8.37
CA VAL A 203 -3.60 -1.27 9.43
C VAL A 203 -2.75 -2.40 10.00
N ASP A 204 -3.06 -2.87 11.21
CA ASP A 204 -2.28 -3.95 11.85
C ASP A 204 -2.62 -5.33 11.27
N ASN A 205 -3.92 -5.55 11.00
CA ASN A 205 -4.42 -6.79 10.44
C ASN A 205 -5.42 -6.51 9.30
N PRO A 206 -5.01 -6.66 8.02
CA PRO A 206 -5.83 -6.25 6.88
C PRO A 206 -7.06 -7.14 6.69
N ILE A 207 -7.01 -8.41 7.09
CA ILE A 207 -8.17 -9.31 7.00
C ILE A 207 -9.21 -8.95 8.07
N ALA A 208 -8.77 -8.71 9.30
CA ALA A 208 -9.67 -8.31 10.39
C ALA A 208 -10.28 -6.93 10.12
N PHE A 209 -9.46 -5.97 9.67
CA PHE A 209 -9.92 -4.65 9.26
C PHE A 209 -11.01 -4.74 8.20
N LEU A 210 -10.76 -5.44 7.08
CA LEU A 210 -11.75 -5.60 6.02
C LEU A 210 -13.02 -6.30 6.51
N ARG A 211 -12.92 -7.31 7.39
CA ARG A 211 -14.10 -7.95 7.99
C ARG A 211 -14.95 -6.96 8.79
N ASN A 212 -14.30 -6.08 9.55
CA ASN A 212 -15.00 -5.07 10.34
C ASN A 212 -15.79 -4.08 9.47
N LEU A 213 -15.31 -3.79 8.25
CA LEU A 213 -16.01 -2.91 7.30
C LEU A 213 -17.39 -3.44 6.90
N LYS A 214 -17.67 -4.74 7.04
CA LYS A 214 -19.02 -5.28 6.80
C LYS A 214 -20.08 -4.62 7.68
N LEU A 215 -19.70 -4.13 8.85
CA LEU A 215 -20.60 -3.41 9.77
C LEU A 215 -21.03 -2.06 9.23
N VAL A 216 -20.36 -1.49 8.23
CA VAL A 216 -20.68 -0.18 7.64
C VAL A 216 -21.04 -0.25 6.15
N LEU A 217 -21.15 -1.45 5.60
CA LEU A 217 -21.49 -1.69 4.20
C LEU A 217 -22.94 -2.16 4.05
N ASN A 218 -23.63 -1.63 3.03
CA ASN A 218 -24.87 -2.21 2.52
C ASN A 218 -24.59 -3.54 1.80
N ASN A 219 -25.65 -4.30 1.51
CA ASN A 219 -25.56 -5.45 0.61
C ASN A 219 -25.10 -4.98 -0.77
N ASP A 220 -24.25 -5.78 -1.43
CA ASP A 220 -23.67 -5.50 -2.75
C ASP A 220 -22.82 -4.22 -2.85
N ALA A 221 -22.55 -3.57 -1.71
CA ALA A 221 -21.66 -2.41 -1.65
C ALA A 221 -20.27 -2.77 -2.17
N LEU A 222 -19.66 -1.81 -2.88
CA LEU A 222 -18.32 -1.96 -3.43
C LEU A 222 -17.29 -1.34 -2.49
N ILE A 223 -16.15 -2.01 -2.33
CA ILE A 223 -14.96 -1.43 -1.69
C ILE A 223 -13.91 -1.25 -2.78
N ASP A 224 -13.39 -0.04 -2.88
CA ASP A 224 -12.40 0.37 -3.86
C ASP A 224 -11.10 0.78 -3.15
N ILE A 225 -10.10 -0.09 -3.27
CA ILE A 225 -8.89 -0.07 -2.46
C ILE A 225 -7.71 0.29 -3.36
N TYR A 226 -6.89 1.24 -2.93
CA TYR A 226 -5.63 1.62 -3.57
C TYR A 226 -4.47 1.47 -2.59
N VAL A 227 -3.43 0.73 -3.00
CA VAL A 227 -2.21 0.50 -2.20
C VAL A 227 -0.96 0.61 -3.08
N PRO A 228 0.23 0.87 -2.52
CA PRO A 228 1.48 0.82 -3.27
C PRO A 228 1.69 -0.53 -3.98
N PRO A 229 1.81 -0.57 -5.33
CA PRO A 229 1.88 -1.81 -6.09
C PRO A 229 3.29 -2.41 -6.10
N LEU A 230 3.53 -3.46 -5.31
CA LEU A 230 4.82 -4.15 -5.25
C LEU A 230 5.21 -4.76 -6.60
N ASP A 231 4.25 -5.34 -7.32
CA ASP A 231 4.44 -6.00 -8.61
C ASP A 231 4.77 -5.02 -9.75
N LEU A 232 4.51 -3.72 -9.56
CA LEU A 232 4.90 -2.63 -10.47
C LEU A 232 6.30 -2.04 -10.22
N LEU A 233 7.05 -2.50 -9.20
CA LEU A 233 8.44 -2.07 -8.99
C LEU A 233 9.31 -2.36 -10.20
N LEU A 234 9.24 -3.60 -10.70
CA LEU A 234 9.80 -3.96 -11.99
C LEU A 234 9.04 -3.32 -13.16
N TRP A 235 8.45 -2.14 -13.05
CA TRP A 235 7.80 -1.45 -14.16
C TRP A 235 7.93 0.07 -14.08
N GLY A 236 8.83 0.55 -13.21
CA GLY A 236 9.10 1.98 -13.02
C GLY A 236 8.36 2.59 -11.84
N TYR A 237 7.52 1.84 -11.10
CA TYR A 237 7.01 2.35 -9.81
C TYR A 237 8.19 2.66 -8.88
N LYS A 238 8.29 3.91 -8.43
CA LYS A 238 9.45 4.46 -7.70
C LYS A 238 10.79 4.17 -8.39
N ASP A 239 10.81 4.17 -9.73
CA ASP A 239 11.98 3.82 -10.53
C ASP A 239 12.57 2.42 -10.23
N GLY A 240 11.73 1.49 -9.76
CA GLY A 240 12.17 0.17 -9.30
C GLY A 240 12.99 0.21 -8.01
N ASN A 241 12.88 1.26 -7.21
CA ASN A 241 13.54 1.33 -5.92
C ASN A 241 12.62 0.83 -4.80
N LEU A 242 12.75 -0.47 -4.45
CA LEU A 242 12.02 -1.04 -3.30
C LEU A 242 12.27 -0.22 -2.04
N LEU A 243 13.50 0.21 -1.77
CA LEU A 243 13.82 0.98 -0.58
C LEU A 243 12.99 2.27 -0.48
N ASP A 244 12.59 2.91 -1.58
CA ASP A 244 11.73 4.11 -1.55
C ASP A 244 10.27 3.82 -1.13
N THR A 245 9.86 2.56 -1.16
CA THR A 245 8.54 2.10 -0.76
C THR A 245 8.49 1.67 0.72
N LEU A 246 9.62 1.29 1.30
CA LEU A 246 9.71 0.85 2.70
C LEU A 246 9.57 2.06 3.64
N GLN A 247 8.57 1.97 4.52
CA GLN A 247 8.19 3.01 5.47
C GLN A 247 7.81 2.28 6.77
N ASN A 248 8.28 2.75 7.93
CA ASN A 248 7.88 2.14 9.21
C ASN A 248 6.35 2.16 9.41
N ALA A 249 5.66 3.13 8.82
CA ALA A 249 4.20 3.24 8.84
C ALA A 249 3.49 2.24 7.90
N HIS A 250 4.19 1.67 6.90
CA HIS A 250 3.60 0.73 5.95
C HIS A 250 3.87 -0.69 6.45
N ASN A 251 2.93 -1.25 7.20
CA ASN A 251 2.98 -2.60 7.73
C ASN A 251 3.01 -3.68 6.63
N PHE A 252 2.49 -3.37 5.44
CA PHE A 252 2.37 -4.31 4.33
C PHE A 252 2.76 -3.72 2.98
N LEU A 253 3.34 -4.55 2.11
CA LEU A 253 3.49 -4.26 0.68
C LEU A 253 2.78 -5.37 -0.12
N PHE A 254 1.87 -4.95 -0.99
CA PHE A 254 0.96 -5.86 -1.67
C PHE A 254 1.26 -6.01 -3.16
N ASP A 255 0.97 -7.20 -3.66
CA ASP A 255 0.89 -7.52 -5.09
C ASP A 255 -0.53 -8.01 -5.43
N GLU A 256 -0.84 -8.19 -6.72
CA GLU A 256 -2.17 -8.64 -7.16
C GLU A 256 -2.63 -9.92 -6.45
N PHE A 257 -1.72 -10.88 -6.21
CA PHE A 257 -2.08 -12.14 -5.55
C PHE A 257 -2.47 -11.95 -4.09
N THR A 258 -1.67 -11.21 -3.33
CA THR A 258 -1.85 -11.01 -1.89
C THR A 258 -3.08 -10.14 -1.61
N MET A 259 -3.32 -9.12 -2.44
CA MET A 259 -4.55 -8.31 -2.39
C MET A 259 -5.81 -9.17 -2.58
N LYS A 260 -5.85 -9.99 -3.64
CA LYS A 260 -6.99 -10.88 -3.90
C LYS A 260 -7.22 -11.87 -2.77
N ALA A 261 -6.14 -12.47 -2.27
CA ALA A 261 -6.22 -13.43 -1.17
C ALA A 261 -6.76 -12.78 0.11
N ILE A 262 -6.30 -11.57 0.45
CA ILE A 262 -6.79 -10.83 1.62
C ILE A 262 -8.27 -10.49 1.49
N GLY A 263 -8.71 -9.97 0.34
CA GLY A 263 -10.13 -9.68 0.10
C GLY A 263 -11.01 -10.93 0.20
N ALA A 264 -10.59 -12.03 -0.40
CA ALA A 264 -11.33 -13.29 -0.34
C ALA A 264 -11.37 -13.88 1.09
N LEU A 265 -10.25 -13.86 1.83
CA LEU A 265 -10.19 -14.35 3.22
C LEU A 265 -10.94 -13.46 4.21
N ALA A 266 -11.08 -12.16 3.91
CA ALA A 266 -11.96 -11.27 4.64
C ALA A 266 -13.45 -11.53 4.35
N GLY A 267 -13.74 -12.45 3.43
CA GLY A 267 -15.09 -12.77 3.00
C GLY A 267 -15.66 -11.64 2.16
N PHE A 268 -14.98 -11.28 1.08
CA PHE A 268 -15.54 -10.45 0.02
C PHE A 268 -15.38 -11.17 -1.31
N LYS A 269 -16.28 -10.88 -2.25
CA LYS A 269 -16.10 -11.27 -3.64
C LYS A 269 -15.12 -10.31 -4.29
N VAL A 270 -14.03 -10.85 -4.85
CA VAL A 270 -13.09 -10.06 -5.65
C VAL A 270 -13.70 -9.81 -7.02
N ILE A 271 -14.03 -8.55 -7.32
CA ILE A 271 -14.61 -8.14 -8.61
C ILE A 271 -13.50 -7.89 -9.63
N ASN A 272 -12.49 -7.11 -9.22
CA ASN A 272 -11.35 -6.79 -10.05
C ASN A 272 -10.12 -6.56 -9.16
N CYS A 273 -8.93 -6.79 -9.71
CA CYS A 273 -7.70 -6.33 -9.09
C CYS A 273 -6.61 -6.25 -10.15
N VAL A 274 -6.07 -5.05 -10.31
CA VAL A 274 -5.08 -4.69 -11.32
C VAL A 274 -4.11 -3.71 -10.69
N ALA A 275 -2.82 -4.05 -10.71
CA ALA A 275 -1.75 -3.19 -10.22
C ALA A 275 -1.97 -2.74 -8.76
N ASP A 276 -2.26 -1.46 -8.56
CA ASP A 276 -2.47 -0.81 -7.27
C ASP A 276 -3.92 -0.86 -6.77
N ASN A 277 -4.85 -1.29 -7.62
CA ASN A 277 -6.28 -1.24 -7.34
C ASN A 277 -6.89 -2.62 -7.09
N LEU A 278 -7.72 -2.72 -6.05
CA LEU A 278 -8.54 -3.89 -5.72
C LEU A 278 -9.99 -3.44 -5.50
N ILE A 279 -10.91 -4.07 -6.24
CA ILE A 279 -12.36 -3.87 -6.10
C ILE A 279 -12.97 -5.12 -5.49
N LEU A 280 -13.59 -4.95 -4.33
CA LEU A 280 -14.32 -5.97 -3.59
C LEU A 280 -15.82 -5.67 -3.60
N GLN A 281 -16.63 -6.71 -3.44
CA GLN A 281 -18.07 -6.58 -3.24
C GLN A 281 -18.51 -7.33 -1.98
N ASN A 282 -19.38 -6.68 -1.20
CA ASN A 282 -20.05 -7.29 -0.06
C ASN A 282 -21.19 -8.21 -0.52
N SER A 283 -20.88 -9.49 -0.79
CA SER A 283 -21.84 -10.51 -1.24
C SER A 283 -21.90 -11.68 -0.26
N GLN A 284 -23.01 -12.42 -0.14
CA GLN A 284 -23.14 -13.49 0.86
C GLN A 284 -22.39 -14.81 0.57
N ASN A 285 -21.90 -15.01 -0.66
CA ASN A 285 -21.21 -16.26 -1.06
C ASN A 285 -19.69 -16.16 -0.88
N PHE A 286 -19.13 -16.95 0.03
CA PHE A 286 -17.71 -16.95 0.33
C PHE A 286 -17.06 -18.33 0.13
N GLU A 287 -15.84 -18.35 -0.40
CA GLU A 287 -15.02 -19.56 -0.33
C GLU A 287 -14.67 -19.85 1.14
N ASN A 288 -14.62 -21.13 1.49
CA ASN A 288 -14.19 -21.56 2.82
C ASN A 288 -12.73 -21.10 3.08
N PRO A 289 -12.46 -20.33 4.15
CA PRO A 289 -11.12 -19.77 4.40
C PRO A 289 -10.01 -20.83 4.53
N ILE A 290 -10.30 -21.98 5.13
CA ILE A 290 -9.33 -23.07 5.31
C ILE A 290 -8.93 -23.64 3.95
N GLN A 291 -9.90 -23.88 3.07
CA GLN A 291 -9.63 -24.37 1.72
C GLN A 291 -8.79 -23.36 0.91
N LEU A 292 -9.08 -22.07 1.04
CA LEU A 292 -8.33 -21.02 0.37
C LEU A 292 -6.88 -20.92 0.89
N ILE A 293 -6.66 -21.00 2.21
CA ILE A 293 -5.31 -21.04 2.81
C ILE A 293 -4.53 -22.24 2.28
N ASN A 294 -5.15 -23.42 2.22
CA ASN A 294 -4.52 -24.62 1.67
C ASN A 294 -4.11 -24.45 0.20
N LYS A 295 -4.94 -23.80 -0.62
CA LYS A 295 -4.58 -23.44 -2.01
C LYS A 295 -3.38 -22.50 -2.04
N ILE A 296 -3.35 -21.47 -1.18
CA ILE A 296 -2.27 -20.49 -1.10
C ILE A 296 -0.94 -21.15 -0.72
N HIS A 297 -0.94 -22.05 0.28
CA HIS A 297 0.26 -22.76 0.73
C HIS A 297 0.91 -23.60 -0.37
N ARG A 298 0.11 -24.18 -1.29
CA ARG A 298 0.61 -24.98 -2.42
C ARG A 298 1.41 -24.17 -3.43
N VAL A 299 1.20 -22.84 -3.51
CA VAL A 299 1.87 -22.00 -4.52
C VAL A 299 3.33 -21.72 -4.17
N ARG A 300 3.67 -21.68 -2.86
CA ARG A 300 5.03 -21.42 -2.32
C ARG A 300 5.74 -20.24 -3.01
N ARG A 301 5.20 -19.04 -2.83
CA ARG A 301 5.59 -17.82 -3.55
C ARG A 301 6.79 -17.09 -2.95
N GLY A 302 7.12 -17.29 -1.67
CA GLY A 302 8.08 -16.45 -0.95
C GLY A 302 9.42 -16.32 -1.67
N LYS A 303 10.02 -17.44 -2.09
CA LYS A 303 11.30 -17.41 -2.81
C LYS A 303 11.20 -16.70 -4.18
N LYS A 304 10.06 -16.82 -4.88
CA LYS A 304 9.83 -16.11 -6.15
C LYS A 304 9.77 -14.60 -5.94
N ILE A 305 9.10 -14.14 -4.87
CA ILE A 305 9.06 -12.72 -4.50
C ILE A 305 10.46 -12.21 -4.13
N VAL A 306 11.22 -12.94 -3.30
CA VAL A 306 12.60 -12.54 -2.96
C VAL A 306 13.48 -12.45 -4.21
N ASN A 307 13.38 -13.40 -5.14
CA ASN A 307 14.12 -13.37 -6.40
C ASN A 307 13.72 -12.18 -7.29
N TYR A 308 12.42 -11.87 -7.35
CA TYR A 308 11.91 -10.67 -8.03
C TYR A 308 12.55 -9.41 -7.46
N LEU A 309 12.52 -9.22 -6.13
CA LEU A 309 13.07 -8.04 -5.47
C LEU A 309 14.60 -7.92 -5.65
N LYS A 310 15.33 -9.04 -5.60
CA LYS A 310 16.78 -9.08 -5.90
C LYS A 310 17.07 -8.71 -7.35
N LEU A 311 16.25 -9.13 -8.31
CA LEU A 311 16.39 -8.75 -9.71
C LEU A 311 16.12 -7.25 -9.90
N THR A 312 15.06 -6.72 -9.29
CA THR A 312 14.74 -5.29 -9.28
C THR A 312 15.91 -4.45 -8.80
N GLU A 313 16.51 -4.82 -7.67
CA GLU A 313 17.66 -4.11 -7.12
C GLU A 313 18.88 -4.15 -8.06
N LYS A 314 19.19 -5.32 -8.66
CA LYS A 314 20.28 -5.43 -9.63
C LYS A 314 20.09 -4.50 -10.83
N ILE A 315 18.86 -4.46 -11.36
CA ILE A 315 18.49 -3.60 -12.47
C ILE A 315 18.65 -2.12 -12.09
N LEU A 316 18.15 -1.72 -10.93
CA LEU A 316 18.29 -0.35 -10.41
C LEU A 316 19.76 0.07 -10.29
N LEU A 317 20.61 -0.79 -9.72
CA LEU A 317 22.03 -0.51 -9.56
C LEU A 317 22.75 -0.41 -10.91
N LEU A 318 22.39 -1.26 -11.88
CA LEU A 318 22.90 -1.18 -13.24
C LEU A 318 22.48 0.14 -13.92
N LYS A 319 21.22 0.55 -13.77
CA LYS A 319 20.70 1.83 -14.30
C LYS A 319 21.50 3.01 -13.77
N LYS A 320 21.77 3.03 -12.45
CA LYS A 320 22.59 4.06 -11.79
C LYS A 320 24.04 4.06 -12.30
N LYS A 321 24.66 2.88 -12.43
CA LYS A 321 26.03 2.74 -12.94
C LYS A 321 26.17 3.25 -14.39
N LEU A 322 25.20 2.95 -15.24
CA LEU A 322 25.20 3.34 -16.65
C LEU A 322 24.69 4.77 -16.90
N LYS A 323 24.29 5.51 -15.85
CA LYS A 323 23.69 6.86 -15.94
C LYS A 323 22.55 6.93 -16.96
N LEU A 324 21.77 5.85 -17.10
CA LEU A 324 20.71 5.79 -18.09
C LEU A 324 19.59 6.76 -17.70
N LYS A 325 19.27 7.68 -18.62
CA LYS A 325 18.09 8.54 -18.49
C LYS A 325 16.84 7.67 -18.43
N GLU A 326 15.85 8.11 -17.65
CA GLU A 326 14.61 7.39 -17.40
C GLU A 326 13.89 6.98 -18.71
N THR A 327 13.89 7.86 -19.71
CA THR A 327 13.32 7.62 -21.05
C THR A 327 14.04 6.52 -21.84
N SER A 328 15.35 6.35 -21.65
CA SER A 328 16.14 5.31 -22.32
C SER A 328 15.90 3.93 -21.71
N PHE A 329 15.67 3.87 -20.40
CA PHE A 329 15.44 2.62 -19.68
C PHE A 329 13.99 2.11 -19.81
N ASN A 330 13.02 3.03 -19.89
CA ASN A 330 11.62 2.70 -20.16
C ASN A 330 11.41 2.01 -21.53
N LYS A 331 12.38 2.09 -22.45
CA LYS A 331 12.38 1.32 -23.71
C LYS A 331 12.85 -0.14 -23.53
N ILE A 332 13.64 -0.42 -22.50
CA ILE A 332 14.17 -1.76 -22.18
C ILE A 332 13.20 -2.53 -21.27
N TYR A 333 12.46 -1.81 -20.42
CA TYR A 333 11.48 -2.37 -19.49
C TYR A 333 10.47 -3.35 -20.12
N PRO A 334 9.83 -3.02 -21.26
CA PRO A 334 8.88 -3.90 -21.93
C PRO A 334 9.52 -5.19 -22.45
N ILE A 335 10.85 -5.26 -22.56
CA ILE A 335 11.55 -6.46 -23.02
C ILE A 335 11.72 -7.46 -21.87
N LEU A 336 11.76 -6.98 -20.62
CA LEU A 336 11.87 -7.77 -19.39
C LEU A 336 10.53 -8.40 -18.91
N ARG A 337 9.45 -8.32 -19.71
CA ARG A 337 8.10 -8.79 -19.30
C ARG A 337 8.06 -10.30 -19.05
N PRO A 338 7.55 -10.78 -17.89
CA PRO A 338 7.04 -12.14 -17.76
C PRO A 338 5.81 -12.35 -18.66
N VAL A 339 5.80 -13.43 -19.42
CA VAL A 339 4.73 -13.83 -20.36
C VAL A 339 3.34 -13.91 -19.71
N GLN A 340 3.25 -14.09 -18.39
CA GLN A 340 1.96 -14.17 -17.69
C GLN A 340 1.15 -12.86 -17.72
N TYR A 341 1.80 -11.69 -17.81
CA TYR A 341 1.09 -10.40 -17.96
C TYR A 341 0.69 -10.08 -19.41
N TYR A 342 1.25 -10.78 -20.41
CA TYR A 342 0.90 -10.59 -21.82
C TYR A 342 -0.55 -10.98 -22.13
N LYS A 343 -1.14 -11.93 -21.38
CA LYS A 343 -2.52 -12.39 -21.63
C LYS A 343 -3.60 -11.40 -21.19
N ARG A 344 -3.29 -10.38 -20.38
CA ARG A 344 -4.31 -9.41 -19.89
C ARG A 344 -4.21 -8.02 -20.51
N LEU A 345 -3.04 -7.64 -21.04
CA LEU A 345 -2.86 -6.35 -21.72
C LEU A 345 -3.19 -6.39 -23.22
N SER A 346 -3.69 -7.52 -23.75
CA SER A 346 -4.23 -7.60 -25.11
C SER A 346 -5.48 -6.72 -25.32
N TYR A 347 -6.06 -6.16 -24.25
CA TYR A 347 -7.07 -5.09 -24.32
C TYR A 347 -6.49 -3.70 -24.67
N LEU A 348 -5.16 -3.51 -24.67
CA LEU A 348 -4.50 -2.22 -24.94
C LEU A 348 -3.57 -2.24 -26.17
N GLY A 349 -3.67 -3.24 -27.04
CA GLY A 349 -3.24 -3.09 -28.45
C GLY A 349 -1.73 -3.06 -28.78
N TYR A 350 -0.83 -3.66 -27.97
CA TYR A 350 0.60 -3.70 -28.33
C TYR A 350 1.26 -5.09 -28.11
N LEU A 351 1.83 -5.67 -29.18
CA LEU A 351 2.69 -6.88 -29.27
C LEU A 351 3.72 -6.68 -30.42
N PRO A 352 4.84 -7.46 -30.56
CA PRO A 352 5.68 -8.21 -29.59
C PRO A 352 7.23 -8.13 -29.85
N ILE A 353 8.10 -8.56 -28.90
CA ILE A 353 9.43 -9.19 -29.16
C ILE A 353 9.72 -10.29 -28.12
N SER A 354 10.37 -11.39 -28.54
CA SER A 354 10.62 -12.62 -27.76
C SER A 354 11.85 -12.59 -26.83
N PHE A 355 11.76 -13.37 -25.74
CA PHE A 355 12.69 -13.51 -24.59
C PHE A 355 14.16 -13.85 -24.95
N LYS A 356 14.41 -14.46 -26.12
CA LYS A 356 15.72 -14.99 -26.52
C LYS A 356 16.76 -13.87 -26.76
N LYS A 357 16.34 -12.73 -27.30
CA LYS A 357 17.23 -11.59 -27.62
C LYS A 357 17.73 -10.85 -26.37
N LEU A 358 16.95 -10.84 -25.30
CA LEU A 358 17.32 -10.17 -24.05
C LEU A 358 18.38 -10.94 -23.28
N TRP A 359 18.27 -12.27 -23.26
CA TRP A 359 19.24 -13.15 -22.62
C TRP A 359 20.61 -13.09 -23.31
N GLU A 360 20.62 -12.96 -24.64
CA GLU A 360 21.86 -12.78 -25.42
C GLU A 360 22.49 -11.38 -25.22
N TRP A 361 21.69 -10.34 -24.96
CA TRP A 361 22.19 -8.99 -24.68
C TRP A 361 22.75 -8.84 -23.26
N LEU A 362 22.06 -9.39 -22.26
CA LEU A 362 22.53 -9.39 -20.85
C LEU A 362 23.80 -10.21 -20.64
N ARG A 363 24.18 -11.07 -21.59
CA ARG A 363 25.42 -11.84 -21.54
C ARG A 363 26.64 -11.07 -22.05
N LYS A 364 26.43 -9.94 -22.73
CA LYS A 364 27.48 -9.10 -23.32
C LYS A 364 27.97 -7.99 -22.40
N TYR A 365 27.33 -7.80 -21.25
CA TYR A 365 27.63 -6.79 -20.22
C TYR A 365 27.54 -7.43 -18.83
#